data_AF-A0AAW5ZAM2-F1
#
_entry.id   AF-A0AAW5ZAM2-F1
#
_cell.length_a   1.000
_cell.length_b   1.000
_cell.length_c   1.000
_cell.angle_alpha   90.00
_cell.angle_beta   90.00
_cell.angle_gamma   90.00
#
_symmetry.space_group_name_H-M   'P 1'
#
loop_
_entity.id
_entity.type
_entity.pdbx_description
1 polymer ?
#
loop_
_entity_poly.entity_id
_entity_poly.type
_entity_poly.pdbx_seq_one_letter_code
_entity_poly.pdbx_strand_id
1 'polypeptide(L)' 'IVYTVDWEGKPVVRERVRWPIVEAMGTAYALYTVTGDRQYETWYQTWWDYCIKYLMDYENGSWWQELDADN' A
#
# COMPACT_ATOMS: atom_id res chain seq x y z
N ILE A 1 0.30 6.45 1.72
CA ILE A 1 -0.36 6.27 0.40
C ILE A 1 -1.61 7.15 0.41
N VAL A 2 -2.06 7.64 -0.75
CA VAL A 2 -3.30 8.43 -0.91
C VAL A 2 -4.07 7.89 -2.11
N TYR A 3 -5.38 8.13 -2.20
CA TYR A 3 -6.21 7.54 -3.24
C TYR A 3 -6.09 8.27 -4.59
N THR A 4 -6.05 9.60 -4.60
CA THR A 4 -5.90 10.38 -5.84
C THR A 4 -4.97 11.58 -5.66
N VAL A 5 -4.38 12.01 -6.77
CA VAL A 5 -3.59 13.25 -6.89
C VAL A 5 -4.08 14.07 -8.09
N ASP A 6 -3.86 15.39 -8.05
CA ASP A 6 -4.05 16.26 -9.21
C ASP A 6 -2.89 16.13 -10.22
N TRP A 7 -2.95 16.90 -11.31
CA TRP A 7 -1.94 16.87 -12.36
C TRP A 7 -0.56 17.39 -11.91
N GLU A 8 -0.52 18.16 -10.83
CA GLU A 8 0.68 18.66 -10.17
C GLU A 8 1.20 17.70 -9.09
N GLY A 9 0.56 16.55 -8.90
CA GLY A 9 0.93 15.52 -7.94
C GLY A 9 0.51 15.81 -6.50
N LYS A 10 -0.35 16.81 -6.25
CA LYS A 10 -0.85 17.11 -4.91
C LYS A 10 -1.98 16.16 -4.54
N PRO A 11 -2.01 15.62 -3.31
CA PRO A 11 -3.12 14.78 -2.86
C PRO A 11 -4.47 15.49 -2.92
N VAL A 12 -5.48 14.83 -3.49
CA VAL A 12 -6.87 15.31 -3.52
C VAL A 12 -7.73 14.49 -2.57
N VAL A 13 -7.82 13.17 -2.79
CA VAL A 13 -8.48 12.22 -1.89
C VAL A 13 -7.39 11.50 -1.09
N ARG A 14 -7.37 11.70 0.23
CA ARG A 14 -6.24 11.32 1.12
C ARG A 14 -6.48 10.00 1.84
N GLU A 15 -7.68 9.48 1.77
CA GLU A 15 -8.09 8.19 2.27
C GLU A 15 -7.20 7.09 1.69
N ARG A 16 -6.93 6.07 2.51
CA ARG A 16 -6.17 4.89 2.10
C ARG A 16 -7.14 3.78 1.80
N VAL A 17 -7.61 3.76 0.56
CA VAL A 17 -8.26 2.58 0.03
C VAL A 17 -7.26 1.41 0.07
N ARG A 18 -7.74 0.19 0.31
CA ARG A 18 -6.90 -1.00 0.47
C ARG A 18 -6.14 -1.40 -0.78
N TRP A 19 -6.81 -1.43 -1.94
CA TRP A 19 -6.24 -2.05 -3.14
C TRP A 19 -4.95 -1.38 -3.66
N PRO A 20 -4.74 -0.05 -3.59
CA PRO A 20 -3.50 0.56 -4.07
C PRO A 20 -2.23 0.04 -3.39
N ILE A 21 -2.24 -0.21 -2.07
CA ILE A 21 -1.06 -0.77 -1.41
C ILE A 21 -0.86 -2.25 -1.75
N VAL A 22 -1.94 -3.00 -1.91
CA VAL A 22 -1.90 -4.41 -2.34
C VAL A 22 -1.29 -4.53 -3.75
N GLU A 23 -1.70 -3.68 -4.69
CA GLU A 23 -1.13 -3.63 -6.04
C GLU A 23 0.33 -3.16 -6.04
N ALA A 24 0.67 -2.20 -5.17
CA ALA A 24 2.05 -1.75 -5.02
C ALA A 24 2.96 -2.91 -4.58
N MET A 25 2.52 -3.73 -3.62
CA MET A 25 3.25 -4.91 -3.17
C MET A 25 3.43 -5.94 -4.30
N GLY A 26 2.39 -6.22 -5.08
CA GLY A 26 2.50 -7.09 -6.26
C GLY A 26 3.51 -6.56 -7.29
N THR A 27 3.50 -5.24 -7.50
CA THR A 27 4.44 -4.55 -8.41
C THR A 27 5.88 -4.60 -7.88
N ALA A 28 6.10 -4.37 -6.58
CA ALA A 28 7.43 -4.48 -5.98
C ALA A 28 7.99 -5.89 -6.12
N TYR A 29 7.17 -6.93 -5.90
CA TYR A 29 7.60 -8.30 -6.15
C TYR A 29 8.01 -8.51 -7.61
N ALA A 30 7.16 -8.10 -8.57
CA ALA A 30 7.46 -8.26 -10.00
C ALA A 30 8.75 -7.52 -10.40
N LEU A 31 8.96 -6.29 -9.91
CA LEU A 31 10.17 -5.51 -10.16
C LEU A 31 11.40 -6.16 -9.54
N TYR A 32 11.32 -6.68 -8.31
CA TYR A 32 12.40 -7.43 -7.70
C TYR A 32 12.77 -8.65 -8.55
N THR A 33 11.78 -9.41 -9.02
CA THR A 33 12.00 -10.62 -9.83
C THR A 33 12.76 -10.33 -11.12
N VAL A 34 12.47 -9.23 -11.81
CA VAL A 34 13.09 -8.91 -13.12
C VAL A 34 14.39 -8.12 -13.01
N THR A 35 14.63 -7.42 -11.90
CA THR A 35 15.82 -6.56 -11.72
C THR A 35 16.85 -7.11 -10.75
N GLY A 36 16.44 -7.91 -9.76
CA GLY A 36 17.26 -8.31 -8.62
C GLY A 36 17.59 -7.17 -7.64
N ASP A 37 17.01 -5.97 -7.83
CA ASP A 37 17.31 -4.82 -6.99
C ASP A 37 16.58 -4.90 -5.64
N ARG A 38 17.36 -5.00 -4.57
CA ARG A 38 16.87 -5.15 -3.19
C ARG A 38 15.98 -4.00 -2.72
N GLN A 39 16.02 -2.84 -3.36
CA GLN A 39 15.12 -1.75 -3.01
C GLN A 39 13.63 -2.16 -3.09
N TYR A 40 13.28 -3.02 -4.04
CA TYR A 40 11.90 -3.47 -4.22
C TYR A 40 11.48 -4.48 -3.13
N GLU A 41 12.38 -5.34 -2.68
CA GLU A 41 12.17 -6.20 -1.52
C GLU A 41 11.94 -5.37 -0.25
N THR A 42 12.74 -4.32 -0.03
CA THR A 42 12.59 -3.41 1.11
C THR A 42 11.23 -2.71 1.10
N TRP A 43 10.77 -2.23 -0.07
CA TRP A 43 9.44 -1.63 -0.20
C TRP A 43 8.31 -2.62 0.05
N TYR A 44 8.42 -3.83 -0.49
CA TYR A 44 7.46 -4.92 -0.26
C TYR A 44 7.29 -5.22 1.23
N GLN A 45 8.40 -5.36 1.97
CA GLN A 45 8.38 -5.60 3.42
C GLN A 45 7.78 -4.40 4.18
N THR A 46 8.19 -3.18 3.83
CA THR A 46 7.66 -1.94 4.44
C THR A 46 6.14 -1.83 4.32
N TRP A 47 5.58 -2.21 3.17
CA TRP A 47 4.13 -2.17 2.96
C TRP A 47 3.40 -3.31 3.67
N TRP A 48 4.00 -4.50 3.78
CA TRP A 48 3.45 -5.56 4.64
C TRP A 48 3.32 -5.12 6.09
N ASP A 49 4.34 -4.47 6.65
CA ASP A 49 4.31 -3.96 8.03
C ASP A 49 3.19 -2.94 8.23
N TYR A 50 2.98 -2.04 7.25
CA TYR A 50 1.84 -1.11 7.26
C TYR A 50 0.50 -1.85 7.21
N CYS A 51 0.35 -2.84 6.31
CA CYS A 51 -0.88 -3.60 6.16
C CYS A 51 -1.26 -4.34 7.44
N ILE A 52 -0.31 -5.00 8.09
CA ILE A 52 -0.54 -5.70 9.38
C ILE A 52 -0.98 -4.70 10.46
N LYS A 53 -0.34 -3.52 10.49
CA LYS A 53 -0.59 -2.52 11.53
C LYS A 53 -1.96 -1.83 11.40
N TYR A 54 -2.43 -1.59 10.18
CA TYR A 54 -3.59 -0.72 9.94
C TYR A 54 -4.74 -1.34 9.13
N LEU A 55 -4.46 -2.27 8.22
CA LEU A 55 -5.48 -2.78 7.29
C LEU A 55 -6.00 -4.17 7.67
N MET A 56 -5.17 -5.05 8.22
CA MET A 56 -5.57 -6.42 8.54
C MET A 56 -6.55 -6.44 9.72
N ASP A 57 -7.74 -6.97 9.49
CA ASP A 57 -8.77 -7.13 10.52
C ASP A 57 -8.83 -8.60 10.94
N TYR A 58 -8.14 -8.91 12.03
CA TYR A 58 -8.14 -10.25 12.60
C TYR A 58 -9.41 -10.58 13.40
N GLU A 59 -10.21 -9.57 13.78
CA GLU A 59 -11.41 -9.76 14.59
C GLU A 59 -12.61 -10.09 13.70
N ASN A 60 -12.87 -9.28 12.67
CA ASN A 60 -14.02 -9.48 11.77
C ASN A 60 -13.65 -10.22 10.48
N GLY A 61 -12.36 -10.47 10.27
CA GLY A 61 -11.82 -11.17 9.11
C GLY A 61 -11.65 -10.26 7.90
N SER A 62 -10.79 -10.70 6.96
CA SER A 62 -10.35 -9.89 5.83
C SER A 62 -9.57 -8.66 6.29
N TRP A 63 -9.56 -7.63 5.45
CA TRP A 63 -8.83 -6.38 5.65
C TRP A 63 -9.81 -5.23 5.45
N TRP A 64 -9.68 -4.16 6.24
CA TRP A 64 -10.44 -2.93 6.08
C TRP A 64 -10.34 -2.42 4.65
N GLN A 65 -11.48 -1.98 4.09
CA GLN A 65 -11.54 -1.50 2.72
C GLN A 65 -10.90 -0.11 2.56
N GLU A 66 -10.98 0.73 3.58
CA GLU A 66 -10.59 2.13 3.53
C GLU A 66 -10.25 2.64 4.93
N LEU A 67 -9.23 3.50 5.00
CA LEU A 67 -8.83 4.25 6.19
C LEU A 67 -8.79 5.75 5.87
N ASP A 68 -8.83 6.60 6.89
CA ASP A 68 -8.85 8.06 6.73
C ASP A 68 -7.43 8.69 6.54
N ALA A 69 -7.33 10.00 6.78
CA ALA A 69 -6.11 10.78 6.68
C ALA A 69 -5.00 10.38 7.68
N ASP A 70 -5.34 9.73 8.78
CA ASP A 70 -4.46 9.46 9.92
C ASP A 70 -4.22 7.95 10.17
N ASN A 71 -4.79 7.11 9.30
CA ASN A 71 -4.74 5.63 9.27
C ASN A 71 -5.57 4.98 10.38
#